data_AF-A0A1M2V2J2-F1
#
_entry.id   AF-A0A1M2V2J2-F1
#
_cell.length_a   1.000
_cell.length_b   1.000
_cell.length_c   1.000
_cell.angle_alpha   90.00
_cell.angle_beta   90.00
_cell.angle_gamma   90.00
#
_symmetry.space_group_name_H-M   'P 1'
#
loop_
_entity.id
_entity.type
_entity.pdbx_description
1 polymer ?
#
loop_
_entity_poly.entity_id
_entity_poly.type
_entity_poly.pdbx_seq_one_letter_code
_entity_poly.pdbx_strand_id
1 'polypeptide(L)'
;MAHNHSHGDCHDESNHHDHQHGLPEDIGHRDNLYARIDRANVVALNAEDPEMGPAVIKPWDQRQDEETYLESDADDQLIIRIPFTGAVKLRAILIKAGPADQTPTKVALFPNIDNLDFSEIEDMKPVQEFTIPQGRDVGEYHVMPAKFPNVTSVTLFFPAAQGADTTRIYYIGFLGQWSEVSTYFRALIPSPRSWLTSSARDQRKFEPVVTVYESKPNLADHDKIQGLNENWSAPGT
;
A
#
# COMPACT_ATOMS: atom_id res chain seq x y z
N MET A 1 -69.94 -16.44 30.18
CA MET A 1 -68.99 -15.33 30.39
C MET A 1 -67.60 -15.84 30.10
N ALA A 2 -67.00 -15.40 29.01
CA ALA A 2 -65.57 -15.48 28.74
C ALA A 2 -65.22 -14.30 27.81
N HIS A 3 -64.24 -13.53 28.24
CA HIS A 3 -63.72 -12.27 27.68
C HIS A 3 -62.68 -12.58 26.59
N ASN A 4 -62.68 -11.97 25.40
CA ASN A 4 -62.12 -10.65 25.02
C ASN A 4 -60.57 -10.57 24.90
N HIS A 5 -60.09 -10.45 23.64
CA HIS A 5 -58.85 -9.83 23.09
C HIS A 5 -57.51 -10.51 23.48
N SER A 6 -56.42 -10.49 22.71
CA SER A 6 -55.86 -9.52 21.77
C SER A 6 -54.78 -10.19 20.88
N HIS A 7 -54.53 -9.58 19.71
CA HIS A 7 -53.44 -9.86 18.78
C HIS A 7 -52.04 -9.77 19.42
N GLY A 8 -51.12 -10.57 18.88
CA GLY A 8 -49.67 -10.49 19.12
C GLY A 8 -48.91 -11.23 18.01
N ASP A 9 -48.84 -10.60 16.84
CA ASP A 9 -47.91 -10.94 15.76
C ASP A 9 -46.55 -10.34 16.12
N CYS A 10 -45.51 -11.17 16.24
CA CYS A 10 -44.13 -10.71 16.42
C CYS A 10 -43.21 -11.63 15.61
N HIS A 11 -42.98 -11.25 14.36
CA HIS A 11 -41.75 -11.54 13.62
C HIS A 11 -40.65 -10.62 14.16
N ASP A 12 -39.63 -11.17 14.83
CA ASP A 12 -38.36 -10.47 15.07
C ASP A 12 -37.30 -11.04 14.12
N GLU A 13 -37.18 -10.41 12.95
CA GLU A 13 -35.97 -10.46 12.13
C GLU A 13 -35.19 -9.17 12.42
N SER A 14 -34.30 -9.20 13.40
CA SER A 14 -33.37 -8.11 13.66
C SER A 14 -32.16 -8.23 12.73
N ASN A 15 -32.36 -7.71 11.52
CA ASN A 15 -31.33 -7.43 10.53
C ASN A 15 -30.43 -6.28 11.02
N HIS A 16 -29.28 -6.61 11.62
CA HIS A 16 -28.27 -5.66 12.02
C HIS A 16 -27.43 -5.24 10.80
N HIS A 17 -27.98 -4.38 9.95
CA HIS A 17 -27.21 -3.70 8.91
C HIS A 17 -26.45 -2.53 9.54
N ASP A 18 -25.19 -2.78 9.87
CA ASP A 18 -24.23 -1.76 10.26
C ASP A 18 -23.91 -0.89 9.03
N HIS A 19 -24.71 0.16 8.82
CA HIS A 19 -24.46 1.17 7.81
C HIS A 19 -23.32 2.08 8.29
N GLN A 20 -22.09 1.65 8.05
CA GLN A 20 -20.94 2.51 8.16
C GLN A 20 -21.12 3.71 7.22
N HIS A 21 -21.39 4.89 7.79
CA HIS A 21 -21.50 6.14 7.07
C HIS A 21 -20.23 6.40 6.25
N GLY A 22 -20.33 6.14 4.95
CA GLY A 22 -19.30 6.44 3.97
C GLY A 22 -18.97 7.92 3.98
N LEU A 23 -17.69 8.24 3.88
CA LEU A 23 -17.24 9.60 3.64
C LEU A 23 -17.92 10.16 2.38
N PRO A 24 -18.13 11.48 2.28
CA PRO A 24 -18.55 12.11 1.03
C PRO A 24 -17.67 11.61 -0.12
N GLU A 25 -18.26 11.26 -1.26
CA GLU A 25 -17.53 10.76 -2.44
C GLU A 25 -16.40 11.71 -2.88
N ASP A 26 -16.52 12.99 -2.53
CA ASP A 26 -15.56 14.07 -2.77
C ASP A 26 -14.28 13.99 -1.91
N ILE A 27 -14.31 13.31 -0.75
CA ILE A 27 -13.11 13.17 0.12
C ILE A 27 -12.23 11.99 -0.33
N GLY A 28 -12.78 11.10 -1.17
CA GLY A 28 -12.11 9.89 -1.62
C GLY A 28 -11.83 8.88 -0.52
N HIS A 29 -11.03 7.87 -0.86
CA HIS A 29 -10.68 6.83 0.11
C HIS A 29 -9.72 7.37 1.18
N ARG A 30 -9.97 7.02 2.45
CA ARG A 30 -9.11 7.41 3.60
C ARG A 30 -7.66 7.00 3.45
N ASP A 31 -7.44 5.94 2.68
CA ASP A 31 -6.15 5.33 2.43
C ASP A 31 -5.59 5.72 1.05
N ASN A 32 -6.07 6.83 0.46
CA ASN A 32 -5.48 7.39 -0.75
C ASN A 32 -4.04 7.88 -0.51
N LEU A 33 -3.14 7.51 -1.41
CA LEU A 33 -1.70 7.74 -1.29
C LEU A 33 -1.19 8.93 -2.11
N TYR A 34 -2.07 9.74 -2.74
CA TYR A 34 -1.68 10.85 -3.61
C TYR A 34 -0.64 11.77 -2.99
N ALA A 35 -0.86 12.21 -1.74
CA ALA A 35 0.05 13.09 -1.01
C ALA A 35 1.38 12.41 -0.59
N ARG A 36 1.48 11.09 -0.75
CA ARG A 36 2.64 10.28 -0.36
C ARG A 36 3.48 9.84 -1.56
N ILE A 37 3.12 10.22 -2.78
CA ILE A 37 3.87 9.93 -4.00
C ILE A 37 4.92 11.02 -4.23
N ASP A 38 6.15 10.60 -4.51
CA ASP A 38 7.23 11.50 -4.91
C ASP A 38 7.14 11.76 -6.42
N ARG A 39 6.23 12.67 -6.78
CA ARG A 39 5.91 13.00 -8.17
C ARG A 39 7.10 13.57 -8.95
N ALA A 40 8.06 14.21 -8.29
CA ALA A 40 9.23 14.80 -8.94
C ALA A 40 10.21 13.74 -9.48
N ASN A 41 10.17 12.52 -8.94
CA ASN A 41 11.04 11.41 -9.31
C ASN A 41 10.29 10.29 -10.04
N VAL A 42 9.09 10.58 -10.56
CA VAL A 42 8.37 9.67 -11.45
C VAL A 42 9.10 9.61 -12.79
N VAL A 43 9.25 8.41 -13.31
CA VAL A 43 9.89 8.15 -14.60
C VAL A 43 8.90 7.44 -15.50
N ALA A 44 8.69 7.96 -16.70
CA ALA A 44 7.93 7.29 -17.76
C ALA A 44 8.88 6.96 -18.91
N LEU A 45 8.92 5.69 -19.34
CA LEU A 45 9.70 5.22 -20.48
C LEU A 45 8.78 4.89 -21.64
N ASN A 46 9.20 5.24 -22.86
CA ASN A 46 8.41 5.15 -24.08
C ASN A 46 7.13 5.99 -24.06
N ALA A 47 7.14 7.12 -23.35
CA ALA A 47 6.09 8.12 -23.41
C ALA A 47 6.44 9.19 -24.46
N GLU A 48 5.45 9.67 -25.21
CA GLU A 48 5.60 10.78 -26.17
C GLU A 48 6.13 12.04 -25.46
N ASP A 49 5.59 12.31 -24.28
CA ASP A 49 6.10 13.32 -23.35
C ASP A 49 6.36 12.70 -21.97
N PRO A 50 7.63 12.40 -21.63
CA PRO A 50 8.00 11.85 -20.32
C PRO A 50 7.65 12.78 -19.14
N GLU A 51 7.55 14.10 -19.36
CA GLU A 51 7.19 15.07 -18.31
C GLU A 51 5.71 14.94 -17.90
N MET A 52 4.89 14.23 -18.68
CA MET A 52 3.50 13.95 -18.39
C MET A 52 3.30 12.77 -17.43
N GLY A 53 4.35 12.00 -17.12
CA GLY A 53 4.28 10.89 -16.15
C GLY A 53 3.73 11.30 -14.78
N PRO A 54 4.26 12.36 -14.14
CA PRO A 54 3.68 12.94 -12.93
C PRO A 54 2.25 13.49 -13.11
N ALA A 55 1.90 13.95 -14.32
CA ALA A 55 0.65 14.66 -14.59
C ALA A 55 -0.58 13.74 -14.60
N VAL A 56 -0.40 12.45 -14.93
CA VAL A 56 -1.45 11.43 -14.81
C VAL A 56 -1.69 10.96 -13.38
N ILE A 57 -0.83 11.35 -12.43
CA ILE A 57 -1.05 11.12 -11.00
C ILE A 57 -1.80 12.33 -10.46
N LYS A 58 -3.14 12.22 -10.38
CA LYS A 58 -4.05 13.32 -10.02
C LYS A 58 -4.66 13.12 -8.62
N PRO A 59 -5.16 14.20 -7.99
CA PRO A 59 -6.06 14.09 -6.85
C PRO A 59 -7.30 13.23 -7.15
N TRP A 60 -7.94 12.70 -6.11
CA TRP A 60 -9.12 11.83 -6.27
C TRP A 60 -10.30 12.52 -6.97
N ASP A 61 -10.52 13.81 -6.68
CA ASP A 61 -11.55 14.64 -7.31
C ASP A 61 -11.33 14.83 -8.81
N GLN A 62 -10.08 14.77 -9.27
CA GLN A 62 -9.69 14.95 -10.69
C GLN A 62 -9.50 13.63 -11.44
N ARG A 63 -9.85 12.48 -10.84
CA ARG A 63 -9.64 11.16 -11.46
C ARG A 63 -10.39 10.95 -12.78
N GLN A 64 -11.42 11.75 -13.03
CA GLN A 64 -12.23 11.70 -14.26
C GLN A 64 -11.79 12.71 -15.32
N ASP A 65 -10.83 13.58 -15.01
CA ASP A 65 -10.29 14.51 -15.99
C ASP A 65 -9.50 13.75 -17.07
N GLU A 66 -9.89 13.97 -18.33
CA GLU A 66 -9.28 13.39 -19.53
C GLU A 66 -8.47 14.42 -20.34
N GLU A 67 -8.39 15.69 -19.90
CA GLU A 67 -7.61 16.72 -20.60
C GLU A 67 -6.11 16.44 -20.53
N THR A 68 -5.64 15.97 -19.38
CA THR A 68 -4.24 15.59 -19.14
C THR A 68 -4.09 14.07 -19.22
N TYR A 69 -3.20 13.59 -20.09
CA TYR A 69 -2.93 12.18 -20.31
C TYR A 69 -1.45 11.91 -20.59
N LEU A 70 -1.06 10.65 -20.48
CA LEU A 70 0.23 10.10 -20.89
C LEU A 70 -0.02 9.12 -22.03
N GLU A 71 0.65 9.31 -23.16
CA GLU A 71 0.56 8.45 -24.33
C GLU A 71 1.94 7.89 -24.67
N SER A 72 1.99 6.67 -25.22
CA SER A 72 3.22 6.06 -25.69
C SER A 72 3.67 6.62 -27.05
N ASP A 73 4.98 6.70 -27.29
CA ASP A 73 5.56 7.37 -28.47
C ASP A 73 5.66 6.45 -29.70
N ALA A 74 6.47 5.40 -29.60
CA ALA A 74 6.85 4.59 -30.76
C ALA A 74 5.99 3.33 -30.95
N ASP A 75 5.59 2.71 -29.86
CA ASP A 75 4.77 1.50 -29.82
C ASP A 75 3.79 1.56 -28.64
N ASP A 76 3.03 0.48 -28.42
CA ASP A 76 1.98 0.41 -27.41
C ASP A 76 2.48 -0.01 -26.02
N GLN A 77 3.79 -0.11 -25.82
CA GLN A 77 4.40 -0.46 -24.55
C GLN A 77 4.68 0.79 -23.71
N LEU A 78 4.45 0.71 -22.40
CA LEU A 78 4.68 1.86 -21.51
C LEU A 78 5.16 1.37 -20.15
N ILE A 79 6.24 1.96 -19.64
CA ILE A 79 6.72 1.73 -18.27
C ILE A 79 6.59 3.02 -17.48
N ILE A 80 5.99 2.95 -16.29
CA ILE A 80 5.88 4.09 -15.38
C ILE A 80 6.36 3.66 -14.00
N ARG A 81 7.48 4.23 -13.56
CA ARG A 81 8.05 4.04 -12.22
C ARG A 81 7.62 5.16 -11.30
N ILE A 82 6.99 4.79 -10.20
CA ILE A 82 6.35 5.73 -9.26
C ILE A 82 6.94 5.50 -7.86
N PRO A 83 7.86 6.38 -7.41
CA PRO A 83 8.37 6.33 -6.05
C PRO A 83 7.39 6.92 -5.03
N PHE A 84 7.45 6.39 -3.81
CA PHE A 84 6.75 6.92 -2.66
C PHE A 84 7.72 7.63 -1.73
N THR A 85 7.21 8.59 -0.97
CA THR A 85 7.94 9.36 0.06
C THR A 85 8.28 8.55 1.32
N GLY A 86 7.85 7.28 1.39
CA GLY A 86 8.10 6.38 2.51
C GLY A 86 7.70 4.95 2.16
N ALA A 87 7.55 4.09 3.17
CA ALA A 87 7.13 2.72 2.97
C ALA A 87 5.61 2.65 2.88
N VAL A 88 5.10 1.92 1.91
CA VAL A 88 3.67 1.74 1.70
C VAL A 88 3.32 0.27 1.75
N LYS A 89 2.35 -0.08 2.58
CA LYS A 89 1.62 -1.33 2.46
C LYS A 89 0.50 -1.15 1.44
N LEU A 90 0.75 -1.59 0.22
CA LEU A 90 -0.15 -1.36 -0.91
C LEU A 90 -1.40 -2.25 -0.80
N ARG A 91 -2.58 -1.66 -1.04
CA ARG A 91 -3.87 -2.37 -1.05
C ARG A 91 -4.47 -2.45 -2.44
N ALA A 92 -4.48 -1.34 -3.17
CA ALA A 92 -5.05 -1.30 -4.52
C ALA A 92 -4.39 -0.24 -5.38
N ILE A 93 -4.54 -0.41 -6.69
CA ILE A 93 -4.12 0.55 -7.72
C ILE A 93 -5.36 0.95 -8.50
N LEU A 94 -5.45 2.24 -8.81
CA LEU A 94 -6.55 2.84 -9.54
C LEU A 94 -6.01 3.26 -10.91
N ILE A 95 -6.64 2.81 -11.99
CA ILE A 95 -6.19 3.12 -13.35
C ILE A 95 -7.38 3.54 -14.20
N LYS A 96 -7.25 4.67 -14.91
CA LYS A 96 -8.13 5.07 -16.01
C LYS A 96 -7.27 5.17 -17.27
N ALA A 97 -7.67 4.46 -18.31
CA ALA A 97 -6.91 4.34 -19.55
C ALA A 97 -7.85 4.31 -20.77
N GLY A 98 -7.30 4.44 -21.97
CA GLY A 98 -8.06 4.43 -23.23
C GLY A 98 -8.00 5.77 -23.98
N PRO A 99 -8.95 6.06 -24.89
CA PRO A 99 -10.24 5.42 -25.04
C PRO A 99 -10.19 4.21 -26.00
N ALA A 100 -11.19 3.32 -25.88
CA ALA A 100 -11.38 2.16 -26.75
C ALA A 100 -10.10 1.31 -26.91
N ASP A 101 -9.56 1.22 -28.13
CA ASP A 101 -8.46 0.32 -28.46
C ASP A 101 -7.10 0.78 -27.93
N GLN A 102 -6.97 2.05 -27.50
CA GLN A 102 -5.80 2.58 -26.78
C GLN A 102 -5.74 2.12 -25.30
N THR A 103 -6.72 1.34 -24.85
CA THR A 103 -6.71 0.78 -23.49
C THR A 103 -5.64 -0.31 -23.43
N PRO A 104 -4.73 -0.29 -22.44
CA PRO A 104 -3.76 -1.36 -22.27
C PRO A 104 -4.47 -2.69 -21.99
N THR A 105 -3.93 -3.80 -22.49
CA THR A 105 -4.50 -5.14 -22.27
C THR A 105 -4.36 -5.57 -20.80
N LYS A 106 -3.21 -5.27 -20.20
CA LYS A 106 -2.91 -5.62 -18.81
C LYS A 106 -1.94 -4.63 -18.19
N VAL A 107 -1.85 -4.69 -16.86
CA VAL A 107 -0.82 -4.01 -16.07
C VAL A 107 -0.06 -5.05 -15.25
N ALA A 108 1.27 -5.00 -15.33
CA ALA A 108 2.19 -5.84 -14.57
C ALA A 108 2.91 -5.00 -13.51
N LEU A 109 3.01 -5.52 -12.28
CA LEU A 109 3.51 -4.79 -11.11
C LEU A 109 4.86 -5.32 -10.62
N PHE A 110 5.80 -4.39 -10.45
CA PHE A 110 7.15 -4.66 -9.98
C PHE A 110 7.50 -3.67 -8.85
N PRO A 111 7.38 -4.08 -7.57
CA PRO A 111 7.70 -3.21 -6.43
C PRO A 111 9.21 -3.19 -6.14
N ASN A 112 9.72 -2.02 -5.73
CA ASN A 112 11.07 -1.80 -5.20
C ASN A 112 12.22 -2.17 -6.15
N ILE A 113 12.02 -1.95 -7.44
CA ILE A 113 13.06 -2.14 -8.46
C ILE A 113 13.42 -0.77 -9.02
N ASP A 114 14.71 -0.45 -8.96
CA ASP A 114 15.25 0.78 -9.51
C ASP A 114 15.68 0.55 -10.95
N ASN A 115 15.40 1.52 -11.82
CA ASN A 115 15.88 1.55 -13.21
C ASN A 115 15.49 0.35 -14.08
N LEU A 116 14.29 -0.21 -13.87
CA LEU A 116 13.77 -1.29 -14.70
C LEU A 116 13.51 -0.78 -16.14
N ASP A 117 14.14 -1.43 -17.12
CA ASP A 117 13.98 -1.14 -18.54
C ASP A 117 13.23 -2.27 -19.28
N PHE A 118 12.98 -2.08 -20.58
CA PHE A 118 12.25 -3.07 -21.40
C PHE A 118 13.02 -4.39 -21.59
N SER A 119 14.36 -4.37 -21.54
CA SER A 119 15.15 -5.59 -21.70
C SER A 119 15.10 -6.47 -20.46
N GLU A 120 15.13 -5.85 -19.27
CA GLU A 120 15.05 -6.56 -18.00
C GLU A 120 13.63 -7.02 -17.71
N ILE A 121 12.61 -6.23 -18.06
CA ILE A 121 11.22 -6.52 -17.69
C ILE A 121 10.64 -7.75 -18.40
N GLU A 122 11.12 -8.06 -19.61
CA GLU A 122 10.68 -9.21 -20.39
C GLU A 122 11.08 -10.55 -19.74
N ASP A 123 12.25 -10.60 -19.12
CA ASP A 123 12.78 -11.78 -18.43
C ASP A 123 12.27 -11.91 -16.98
N MET A 124 11.66 -10.84 -16.45
CA MET A 124 11.21 -10.78 -15.07
C MET A 124 9.76 -11.20 -14.90
N LYS A 125 9.50 -12.01 -13.88
CA LYS A 125 8.14 -12.36 -13.48
C LYS A 125 7.52 -11.23 -12.65
N PRO A 126 6.37 -10.65 -13.06
CA PRO A 126 5.68 -9.67 -12.24
C PRO A 126 5.18 -10.28 -10.92
N VAL A 127 5.18 -9.47 -9.86
CA VAL A 127 4.70 -9.90 -8.53
C VAL A 127 3.19 -10.16 -8.57
N GLN A 128 2.48 -9.31 -9.32
CA GLN A 128 1.07 -9.45 -9.62
C GLN A 128 0.77 -8.74 -10.96
N GLU A 129 -0.19 -9.26 -11.72
CA GLU A 129 -0.67 -8.67 -12.96
C GLU A 129 -2.20 -8.64 -12.97
N PHE A 130 -2.77 -7.69 -13.70
CA PHE A 130 -4.22 -7.56 -13.87
C PHE A 130 -4.57 -7.28 -15.32
N THR A 131 -5.62 -7.92 -15.82
CA THR A 131 -6.25 -7.55 -17.09
C THR A 131 -7.05 -6.27 -16.90
N ILE A 132 -6.88 -5.32 -17.82
CA ILE A 132 -7.60 -4.05 -17.79
C ILE A 132 -8.76 -4.18 -18.80
N PRO A 133 -10.03 -4.15 -18.40
CA PRO A 133 -11.12 -4.15 -19.37
C PRO A 133 -11.21 -2.79 -20.07
N GLN A 134 -11.66 -2.79 -21.33
CA GLN A 134 -12.07 -1.55 -21.99
C GLN A 134 -13.24 -0.93 -21.21
N GLY A 135 -13.09 0.35 -20.86
CA GLY A 135 -14.07 1.09 -20.10
C GLY A 135 -13.69 2.57 -20.02
N ARG A 136 -14.66 3.41 -19.62
CA ARG A 136 -14.40 4.82 -19.33
C ARG A 136 -14.23 5.10 -17.84
N ASP A 137 -14.61 4.17 -16.98
CA ASP A 137 -14.51 4.35 -15.54
C ASP A 137 -13.10 4.07 -15.01
N VAL A 138 -12.81 4.57 -13.82
CA VAL A 138 -11.57 4.25 -13.10
C VAL A 138 -11.66 2.82 -12.57
N GLY A 139 -10.78 1.93 -13.03
CA GLY A 139 -10.69 0.57 -12.52
C GLY A 139 -9.92 0.50 -11.20
N GLU A 140 -10.45 -0.19 -10.19
CA GLU A 140 -9.77 -0.50 -8.93
C GLU A 140 -9.24 -1.95 -8.94
N TYR A 141 -7.93 -2.09 -8.85
CA TYR A 141 -7.23 -3.37 -8.90
C TYR A 141 -6.62 -3.69 -7.53
N HIS A 142 -7.24 -4.62 -6.81
CA HIS A 142 -6.79 -5.03 -5.48
C HIS A 142 -5.56 -5.93 -5.54
N VAL A 143 -4.46 -5.46 -4.96
CA VAL A 143 -3.25 -6.26 -4.78
C VAL A 143 -3.36 -7.12 -3.54
N MET A 144 -2.56 -8.19 -3.46
CA MET A 144 -2.41 -8.97 -2.24
C MET A 144 -1.45 -8.26 -1.28
N PRO A 145 -1.90 -7.66 -0.15
CA PRO A 145 -1.01 -6.83 0.67
C PRO A 145 0.20 -7.58 1.25
N ALA A 146 0.11 -8.91 1.37
CA ALA A 146 1.23 -9.77 1.77
C ALA A 146 2.40 -9.76 0.77
N LYS A 147 2.13 -9.50 -0.51
CA LYS A 147 3.15 -9.36 -1.56
C LYS A 147 3.70 -7.93 -1.66
N PHE A 148 3.02 -6.96 -1.05
CA PHE A 148 3.36 -5.54 -1.11
C PHE A 148 3.40 -4.87 0.29
N PRO A 149 4.14 -5.41 1.29
CA PRO A 149 4.10 -4.91 2.66
C PRO A 149 4.88 -3.60 2.89
N ASN A 150 5.98 -3.39 2.16
CA ASN A 150 6.91 -2.27 2.33
C ASN A 150 7.38 -1.75 0.97
N VAL A 151 6.45 -1.19 0.20
CA VAL A 151 6.71 -0.65 -1.14
C VAL A 151 7.23 0.78 -1.01
N THR A 152 8.44 1.05 -1.45
CA THR A 152 9.05 2.39 -1.58
C THR A 152 8.98 2.92 -2.99
N SER A 153 8.84 2.04 -4.00
CA SER A 153 8.57 2.39 -5.38
C SER A 153 7.79 1.28 -6.05
N VAL A 154 6.97 1.61 -7.05
CA VAL A 154 6.28 0.62 -7.87
C VAL A 154 6.47 0.97 -9.34
N THR A 155 6.87 -0.02 -10.12
CA THR A 155 6.93 0.08 -11.57
C THR A 155 5.71 -0.61 -12.15
N LEU A 156 4.96 0.13 -12.95
CA LEU A 156 3.82 -0.34 -13.73
C LEU A 156 4.30 -0.57 -15.16
N PHE A 157 4.03 -1.75 -15.69
CA PHE A 157 4.31 -2.07 -17.08
C PHE A 157 3.02 -2.42 -17.83
N PHE A 158 2.81 -1.72 -18.93
CA PHE A 158 1.74 -1.93 -19.87
C PHE A 158 2.36 -2.50 -21.15
N PRO A 159 2.16 -3.79 -21.45
CA PRO A 159 2.92 -4.47 -22.49
C PRO A 159 2.34 -4.33 -23.90
N ALA A 160 1.05 -3.96 -24.01
CA ALA A 160 0.34 -3.81 -25.27
C ALA A 160 -1.02 -3.12 -25.05
N ALA A 161 -1.51 -2.43 -26.07
CA ALA A 161 -2.86 -1.90 -26.17
C ALA A 161 -3.86 -3.01 -26.59
N GLN A 162 -5.15 -2.68 -26.64
CA GLN A 162 -6.25 -3.60 -27.02
C GLN A 162 -6.69 -3.39 -28.48
N GLY A 163 -5.74 -3.06 -29.36
CA GLY A 163 -5.97 -2.96 -30.81
C GLY A 163 -5.46 -1.67 -31.46
N ALA A 164 -5.02 -0.68 -30.68
CA ALA A 164 -4.34 0.50 -31.19
C ALA A 164 -2.81 0.31 -31.21
N ASP A 165 -2.11 1.19 -31.92
CA ASP A 165 -0.64 1.22 -31.98
C ASP A 165 -0.02 1.96 -30.78
N THR A 166 -0.82 2.69 -30.00
CA THR A 166 -0.39 3.43 -28.80
C THR A 166 -1.29 3.11 -27.60
N THR A 167 -0.69 3.18 -26.41
CA THR A 167 -1.40 3.06 -25.12
C THR A 167 -1.53 4.44 -24.51
N ARG A 168 -2.72 4.75 -23.98
CA ARG A 168 -2.98 6.04 -23.31
C ARG A 168 -3.53 5.85 -21.90
N ILE A 169 -2.97 6.59 -20.95
CA ILE A 169 -3.32 6.59 -19.53
C ILE A 169 -3.77 7.99 -19.11
N TYR A 170 -4.92 8.10 -18.45
CA TYR A 170 -5.46 9.37 -17.94
C TYR A 170 -5.23 9.56 -16.44
N TYR A 171 -5.27 8.46 -15.69
CA TYR A 171 -5.21 8.50 -14.23
C TYR A 171 -4.50 7.28 -13.67
N ILE A 172 -3.58 7.53 -12.73
CA ILE A 172 -2.99 6.52 -11.86
C ILE A 172 -3.12 6.97 -10.41
N GLY A 173 -3.74 6.12 -9.59
CA GLY A 173 -3.87 6.31 -8.15
C GLY A 173 -3.46 5.07 -7.37
N PHE A 174 -3.15 5.25 -6.09
CA PHE A 174 -2.79 4.15 -5.20
C PHE A 174 -3.55 4.28 -3.89
N LEU A 175 -3.97 3.14 -3.36
CA LEU A 175 -4.64 3.01 -2.06
C LEU A 175 -3.81 2.08 -1.16
N GLY A 176 -3.62 2.47 0.10
CA GLY A 176 -2.85 1.68 1.06
C GLY A 176 -2.46 2.46 2.31
N GLN A 177 -1.60 1.84 3.12
CA GLN A 177 -1.15 2.44 4.37
C GLN A 177 0.29 2.91 4.22
N TRP A 178 0.52 4.20 4.44
CA TRP A 178 1.85 4.78 4.46
C TRP A 178 2.45 4.74 5.86
N SER A 179 3.74 4.44 5.95
CA SER A 179 4.56 4.55 7.14
C SER A 179 5.87 5.26 6.83
N GLU A 180 6.36 6.02 7.81
CA GLU A 180 7.65 6.69 7.69
C GLU A 180 8.77 5.65 7.71
N VAL A 181 9.68 5.74 6.74
CA VAL A 181 10.88 4.91 6.74
C VAL A 181 11.84 5.47 7.78
N SER A 182 11.91 4.82 8.95
CA SER A 182 12.86 5.19 9.99
C SER A 182 14.30 5.07 9.46
N THR A 183 14.90 6.23 9.16
CA THR A 183 16.24 6.32 8.57
C THR A 183 17.36 6.00 9.58
N TYR A 184 17.01 5.78 10.86
CA TYR A 184 17.97 5.52 11.94
C TYR A 184 18.84 4.27 11.71
N PHE A 185 18.37 3.27 10.98
CA PHE A 185 19.14 2.04 10.73
C PHE A 185 20.11 2.12 9.56
N ARG A 186 19.87 3.00 8.57
CA ARG A 186 20.68 3.08 7.34
C ARG A 186 21.97 3.90 7.56
N ALA A 187 22.03 4.74 8.58
CA ALA A 187 23.21 5.54 8.92
C ALA A 187 24.22 4.83 9.86
N LEU A 188 23.85 3.72 10.48
CA LEU A 188 24.67 3.04 11.50
C LEU A 188 25.50 1.85 10.97
N ILE A 189 25.43 1.54 9.67
CA ILE A 189 26.30 0.54 9.03
C ILE A 189 27.36 1.29 8.22
N PRO A 190 28.56 1.56 8.78
CA PRO A 190 29.66 2.08 7.99
C PRO A 190 30.03 1.08 6.87
N SER A 191 30.27 1.61 5.66
CA SER A 191 30.67 0.81 4.51
C SER A 191 31.96 0.02 4.83
N PRO A 192 32.08 -1.29 4.49
CA PRO A 192 33.21 -2.15 4.90
C PRO A 192 34.59 -1.76 4.34
N ARG A 193 34.75 -0.61 3.68
CA ARG A 193 35.94 -0.29 2.88
C ARG A 193 36.99 0.63 3.54
N SER A 194 36.93 0.91 4.84
CA SER A 194 37.90 1.82 5.48
C SER A 194 38.89 1.21 6.48
N TRP A 195 39.01 -0.12 6.62
CA TRP A 195 39.89 -0.73 7.65
C TRP A 195 41.25 -1.24 7.14
N LEU A 196 41.67 -0.91 5.92
CA LEU A 196 42.92 -1.44 5.33
C LEU A 196 44.10 -0.46 5.19
N THR A 197 44.06 0.73 5.78
CA THR A 197 45.28 1.55 5.86
C THR A 197 45.45 2.21 7.22
N SER A 198 46.60 1.90 7.82
CA SER A 198 47.30 2.62 8.88
C SER A 198 47.17 2.09 10.31
N SER A 199 48.21 1.35 10.68
CA SER A 199 48.81 1.24 12.01
C SER A 199 48.68 2.53 12.84
N ALA A 200 48.04 2.46 14.01
CA ALA A 200 48.56 2.94 15.29
C ALA A 200 47.46 2.98 16.37
N ARG A 201 47.77 2.33 17.51
CA ARG A 201 47.28 2.59 18.88
C ARG A 201 46.10 3.57 19.04
N ASP A 202 44.88 3.05 19.18
CA ASP A 202 43.94 3.43 20.25
C ASP A 202 42.83 2.37 20.29
N GLN A 203 42.97 1.36 21.15
CA GLN A 203 41.89 0.39 21.40
C GLN A 203 40.91 0.97 22.42
N ARG A 204 40.08 1.92 21.99
CA ARG A 204 38.81 2.15 22.68
C ARG A 204 37.76 1.28 22.04
N LYS A 205 37.56 0.11 22.66
CA LYS A 205 36.47 -0.82 22.38
C LYS A 205 35.15 -0.04 22.40
N PHE A 206 34.56 0.18 21.24
CA PHE A 206 33.14 0.48 21.15
C PHE A 206 32.41 -0.86 21.25
N GLU A 207 32.05 -1.23 22.47
CA GLU A 207 31.03 -2.27 22.68
C GLU A 207 29.66 -1.61 22.44
N PRO A 208 28.82 -2.16 21.55
CA PRO A 208 27.48 -1.63 21.35
C PRO A 208 26.69 -1.80 22.65
N VAL A 209 26.16 -0.69 23.19
CA VAL A 209 25.20 -0.73 24.28
C VAL A 209 23.90 -1.30 23.73
N VAL A 210 23.75 -2.62 23.83
CA VAL A 210 22.45 -3.28 23.65
C VAL A 210 21.62 -2.94 24.89
N THR A 211 20.70 -1.99 24.76
CA THR A 211 19.67 -1.78 25.79
C THR A 211 18.67 -2.92 25.67
N VAL A 212 18.97 -4.04 26.33
CA VAL A 212 17.99 -5.10 26.56
C VAL A 212 16.95 -4.50 27.51
N TYR A 213 15.74 -4.23 27.01
CA TYR A 213 14.59 -4.08 27.90
C TYR A 213 14.33 -5.45 28.53
N GLU A 214 14.93 -5.70 29.70
CA GLU A 214 14.47 -6.76 30.60
C GLU A 214 13.08 -6.35 31.10
N SER A 215 12.04 -6.86 30.44
CA SER A 215 10.71 -6.92 31.05
C SER A 215 10.73 -7.98 32.15
N LYS A 216 11.32 -7.62 33.30
CA LYS A 216 11.04 -8.31 34.56
C LYS A 216 9.64 -7.89 34.99
N PRO A 217 8.68 -8.83 35.15
CA PRO A 217 7.44 -8.50 35.82
C PRO A 217 7.78 -8.00 37.22
N ASN A 218 7.43 -6.74 37.51
CA ASN A 218 7.61 -6.16 38.83
C ASN A 218 6.58 -6.81 39.76
N LEU A 219 7.03 -7.72 40.62
CA LEU A 219 6.18 -8.44 41.57
C LEU A 219 5.71 -7.56 42.75
N ALA A 220 5.95 -6.25 42.70
CA ALA A 220 5.63 -5.30 43.78
C ALA A 220 4.33 -4.49 43.56
N ASP A 221 3.59 -4.72 42.46
CA ASP A 221 2.35 -3.99 42.16
C ASP A 221 1.12 -4.91 42.06
N HIS A 222 1.05 -5.89 42.97
CA HIS A 222 -0.20 -6.59 43.26
C HIS A 222 -0.57 -6.33 44.72
N ASP A 223 -1.63 -5.57 44.92
CA ASP A 223 -2.29 -5.43 46.21
C ASP A 223 -2.61 -6.81 46.78
N LYS A 224 -2.20 -7.05 48.02
CA LYS A 224 -2.52 -8.28 48.75
C LYS A 224 -4.04 -8.34 48.88
N ILE A 225 -4.67 -9.33 48.27
CA ILE A 225 -6.07 -9.63 48.54
C ILE A 225 -6.15 -10.09 50.00
N GLN A 226 -6.73 -9.20 50.82
CA GLN A 226 -6.99 -9.39 52.23
C GLN A 226 -8.28 -10.22 52.36
N GLY A 227 -8.18 -11.44 52.90
CA GLY A 227 -9.38 -12.23 53.21
C GLY A 227 -9.18 -13.73 53.14
N LEU A 228 -8.43 -14.30 54.10
CA LEU A 228 -8.66 -15.70 54.49
C LEU A 228 -8.51 -15.83 56.01
N ASN A 229 -9.51 -15.32 56.71
CA ASN A 229 -9.72 -15.56 58.13
C ASN A 229 -11.06 -16.28 58.30
N GLU A 230 -11.19 -17.52 57.82
CA GLU A 230 -12.37 -18.32 58.17
C GLU A 230 -12.04 -19.79 58.38
N ASN A 231 -11.97 -20.11 59.67
CA ASN A 231 -12.15 -21.41 60.29
C ASN A 231 -13.31 -22.20 59.66
N TRP A 232 -13.01 -23.25 58.91
CA TRP A 232 -14.01 -24.24 58.49
C TRP A 232 -13.51 -25.67 58.74
N SER A 233 -14.22 -26.34 59.63
CA SER A 233 -14.04 -27.74 60.02
C SER A 233 -14.61 -28.70 58.97
N ALA A 234 -14.03 -29.90 58.91
CA ALA A 234 -14.41 -31.00 58.00
C ALA A 234 -15.87 -31.47 58.16
N PRO A 235 -16.33 -32.28 57.19
CA PRO A 235 -17.02 -33.51 57.51
C PRO A 235 -16.23 -34.72 56.98
N GLY A 236 -16.12 -35.75 57.81
CA GLY A 236 -15.43 -36.99 57.47
C GLY A 236 -16.28 -37.98 56.71
N THR A 237 -15.61 -39.03 56.26
CA THR A 237 -15.97 -40.46 56.40
C THR A 237 -14.69 -41.27 56.26
#